data_AF-A0A6A6LUM3-F1
#
_entry.id   AF-A0A6A6LUM3-F1
#
_cell.length_a   1.000
_cell.length_b   1.000
_cell.length_c   1.000
_cell.angle_alpha   90.00
_cell.angle_beta   90.00
_cell.angle_gamma   90.00
#
_symmetry.space_group_name_H-M   'P 1'
#
loop_
_entity.id
_entity.type
_entity.pdbx_description
1 polymer ?
#
loop_
_entity_poly.entity_id
_entity_poly.type
_entity_poly.pdbx_seq_one_letter_code
_entity_poly.pdbx_strand_id
1 'polypeptide(L)' 'MGDSLDHTSNDTTSDDSKADVKSQDSRPDFSEDEESLIARMFRLVGERWSLIAGRIPGRTAEEIEKYWTSKYSSSSER' A
#
# COMPACT_ATOMS: atom_id res chain seq x y z
N MET A 1 45.16 0.71 35.51
CA MET A 1 45.63 0.65 34.11
C MET A 1 45.18 -0.71 33.59
N GLY A 2 43.98 -0.77 33.02
CA GLY A 2 43.26 -2.00 32.69
C GLY A 2 43.13 -2.20 31.18
N ASP A 3 43.03 -3.47 30.79
CA ASP A 3 43.26 -4.06 29.48
C ASP A 3 42.02 -4.07 28.55
N SER A 4 42.27 -3.75 27.27
CA SER A 4 41.79 -4.29 25.96
C SER A 4 40.34 -4.75 25.65
N LEU A 5 40.02 -4.59 24.33
CA LEU A 5 39.04 -5.28 23.46
C LEU A 5 37.55 -4.91 23.70
N ASP A 6 36.67 -4.70 22.71
CA ASP A 6 36.54 -5.31 21.38
C ASP A 6 35.85 -4.40 20.33
N HIS A 7 35.90 -4.88 19.09
CA HIS A 7 35.16 -4.39 17.92
C HIS A 7 33.91 -5.26 17.70
N THR A 8 32.92 -4.66 17.03
CA THR A 8 31.89 -5.29 16.18
C THR A 8 30.81 -6.16 16.85
N SER A 9 29.59 -5.61 16.95
CA SER A 9 28.43 -6.32 16.43
C SER A 9 27.40 -5.37 15.83
N ASN A 10 27.17 -5.65 14.56
CA ASN A 10 26.18 -5.11 13.66
C ASN A 10 24.87 -5.84 13.97
N ASP A 11 23.82 -5.14 14.43
CA ASP A 11 22.47 -5.70 14.34
C ASP A 11 21.42 -4.62 14.08
N THR A 12 20.89 -4.72 12.88
CA THR A 12 19.53 -4.39 12.47
C THR A 12 19.11 -2.92 12.60
N THR A 13 19.50 -2.19 11.55
CA THR A 13 18.60 -1.34 10.77
C THR A 13 17.17 -1.89 10.82
N SER A 14 16.40 -1.44 11.82
CA SER A 14 15.01 -1.79 11.95
C SER A 14 14.22 -1.08 10.87
N ASP A 15 13.66 -1.94 10.02
CA ASP A 15 12.37 -1.79 9.39
C ASP A 15 12.27 -0.72 8.30
N ASP A 16 12.58 -1.23 7.10
CA ASP A 16 11.98 -0.91 5.81
C ASP A 16 10.82 0.08 5.87
N SER A 17 11.15 1.35 5.67
CA SER A 17 10.27 2.21 4.88
C SER A 17 11.05 2.51 3.61
N LYS A 18 11.22 1.48 2.78
CA LYS A 18 11.47 1.70 1.36
C LYS A 18 10.18 2.34 0.85
N ALA A 19 10.08 3.65 1.01
CA ALA A 19 9.22 4.48 0.20
C ALA A 19 9.75 4.33 -1.23
N ASP A 20 9.40 3.22 -1.88
CA ASP A 20 9.40 3.17 -3.32
C ASP A 20 8.40 4.23 -3.74
N VAL A 21 8.95 5.40 -4.05
CA VAL A 21 8.32 6.44 -4.86
C VAL A 21 7.97 5.75 -6.17
N LYS A 22 6.79 5.12 -6.19
CA LYS A 22 6.29 4.46 -7.38
C LYS A 22 5.87 5.55 -8.34
N SER A 23 6.54 5.50 -9.47
CA SER A 23 6.51 6.42 -10.58
C SER A 23 5.10 6.88 -10.94
N GLN A 24 5.05 8.17 -11.27
CA GLN A 24 3.97 8.88 -11.97
C GLN A 24 3.14 7.95 -12.85
N ASP A 25 1.95 7.62 -12.38
CA ASP A 25 0.83 7.24 -13.24
C ASP A 25 -0.35 8.07 -12.73
N SER A 26 -0.98 8.81 -13.64
CA SER A 26 -2.08 9.74 -13.38
C SER A 26 -3.35 9.00 -12.92
N ARG A 27 -3.24 8.31 -11.80
CA ARG A 27 -4.30 7.54 -11.16
C ARG A 27 -5.11 8.48 -10.30
N PRO A 28 -6.37 8.13 -10.02
CA PRO A 28 -7.10 8.82 -8.96
C PRO A 28 -6.24 8.80 -7.70
N ASP A 29 -5.97 9.98 -7.14
CA ASP A 29 -5.19 10.17 -5.91
C ASP A 29 -5.96 9.57 -4.73
N PHE A 30 -5.88 8.25 -4.55
CA PHE A 30 -6.36 7.58 -3.34
C PHE A 30 -5.29 7.73 -2.26
N SER A 31 -5.70 8.16 -1.08
CA SER A 31 -4.82 8.20 0.08
C SER A 31 -4.54 6.78 0.59
N GLU A 32 -3.39 6.57 1.24
CA GLU A 32 -3.02 5.28 1.82
C GLU A 32 -4.10 4.75 2.79
N ASP A 33 -4.76 5.66 3.52
CA ASP A 33 -5.92 5.35 4.35
C ASP A 33 -7.07 4.73 3.53
N GLU A 34 -7.42 5.35 2.40
CA GLU A 34 -8.48 4.89 1.50
C GLU A 34 -8.09 3.55 0.86
N GLU A 35 -6.86 3.42 0.38
CA GLU A 35 -6.32 2.19 -0.21
C GLU A 35 -6.34 1.02 0.77
N SER A 36 -5.92 1.27 2.02
CA SER A 36 -5.93 0.25 3.07
C SER A 36 -7.36 -0.21 3.38
N LEU A 37 -8.32 0.72 3.34
CA LEU A 37 -9.74 0.43 3.51
C LEU A 37 -10.27 -0.42 2.35
N ILE A 38 -9.96 -0.03 1.11
CA ILE A 38 -10.36 -0.75 -0.11
C ILE A 38 -9.78 -2.16 -0.07
N ALA A 39 -8.47 -2.31 0.17
CA ALA A 39 -7.82 -3.62 0.23
C ALA A 39 -8.40 -4.50 1.34
N ARG A 40 -8.66 -3.94 2.53
CA ARG A 40 -9.28 -4.69 3.64
C ARG A 40 -10.69 -5.14 3.29
N MET A 41 -11.51 -4.24 2.74
CA MET A 41 -12.89 -4.56 2.37
C MET A 41 -12.94 -5.53 1.20
N PHE A 42 -12.10 -5.35 0.18
CA PHE A 42 -12.01 -6.26 -0.97
C PHE A 42 -11.65 -7.69 -0.53
N ARG A 43 -10.77 -7.84 0.46
CA ARG A 43 -10.48 -9.17 1.05
C ARG A 43 -11.67 -9.79 1.79
N LEU A 44 -12.60 -8.98 2.29
CA LEU A 44 -13.79 -9.42 3.03
C LEU A 44 -14.98 -9.71 2.10
N VAL A 45 -15.25 -8.81 1.15
CA VAL A 45 -16.47 -8.83 0.32
C VAL A 45 -16.21 -9.10 -1.16
N GLY A 46 -14.97 -9.03 -1.62
CA GLY A 46 -14.56 -9.16 -3.03
C GLY A 46 -14.78 -7.89 -3.84
N GLU A 47 -15.16 -8.06 -5.10
CA GLU A 47 -15.49 -7.01 -6.09
C GLU A 47 -16.77 -6.21 -5.78
N ARG A 48 -17.23 -6.21 -4.52
CA ARG A 48 -18.43 -5.49 -4.10
C ARG A 48 -18.14 -4.01 -3.86
N TRP A 49 -17.81 -3.29 -4.93
CA TRP A 49 -17.42 -1.88 -4.91
C TRP A 49 -18.43 -0.97 -4.23
N SER A 50 -19.74 -1.16 -4.46
CA SER A 50 -20.80 -0.39 -3.81
C SER A 50 -20.75 -0.47 -2.28
N LEU A 51 -20.31 -1.61 -1.73
CA LEU A 51 -20.21 -1.82 -0.29
C LEU A 51 -18.95 -1.17 0.28
N ILE A 52 -17.86 -1.15 -0.50
CA ILE A 52 -16.60 -0.48 -0.15
C ILE A 52 -16.79 1.05 -0.19
N ALA A 53 -17.39 1.57 -1.26
CA ALA A 53 -17.70 2.99 -1.42
C ALA A 53 -18.60 3.53 -0.30
N GLY A 54 -19.52 2.70 0.21
CA GLY A 54 -20.34 3.05 1.39
C GLY A 54 -19.53 3.31 2.66
N ARG A 55 -18.24 2.95 2.71
CA ARG A 55 -17.32 3.21 3.83
C ARG A 55 -16.39 4.39 3.60
N ILE A 56 -16.28 4.88 2.36
CA ILE A 56 -15.39 5.98 1.98
C ILE A 56 -16.26 7.13 1.47
N PRO A 57 -16.72 8.02 2.37
CA PRO A 57 -17.52 9.17 1.96
C PRO A 57 -16.70 10.06 1.03
N GLY A 58 -17.21 10.30 -0.17
CA GLY A 58 -16.49 11.07 -1.21
C GLY A 58 -15.84 10.22 -2.29
N ARG A 59 -15.86 8.87 -2.17
CA ARG A 59 -15.47 7.96 -3.25
C ARG A 59 -16.65 7.15 -3.74
N THR A 60 -16.73 7.02 -5.06
CA THR A 60 -17.74 6.19 -5.71
C THR A 60 -17.22 4.79 -5.99
N ALA A 61 -18.14 3.83 -6.09
CA ALA A 61 -17.82 2.45 -6.45
C ALA A 61 -17.03 2.38 -7.77
N GLU A 62 -17.41 3.21 -8.74
CA GLU A 62 -16.79 3.30 -10.06
C GLU A 62 -15.32 3.76 -9.99
N GLU A 63 -15.01 4.75 -9.14
CA GLU A 63 -13.63 5.20 -8.92
C GLU A 63 -12.76 4.10 -8.31
N ILE A 64 -13.29 3.38 -7.31
CA ILE A 64 -12.57 2.32 -6.60
C ILE A 64 -12.30 1.14 -7.55
N GLU A 65 -13.29 0.73 -8.33
CA GLU A 65 -13.16 -0.33 -9.34
C GLU A 65 -12.08 0.03 -10.37
N LYS A 66 -12.11 1.26 -10.88
CA LYS A 66 -11.14 1.76 -11.86
C LYS A 66 -9.73 1.81 -11.27
N TYR A 67 -9.59 2.28 -10.04
CA TYR A 67 -8.32 2.30 -9.32
C TYR A 67 -7.75 0.88 -9.17
N TRP A 68 -8.55 -0.05 -8.67
CA TRP A 68 -8.13 -1.44 -8.46
C TRP A 68 -7.77 -2.12 -9.77
N THR A 69 -8.64 -2.05 -10.79
CA THR A 69 -8.38 -2.67 -12.09
C THR A 69 -7.10 -2.12 -12.70
N SER A 70 -6.85 -0.80 -12.66
CA SER A 70 -5.59 -0.21 -13.14
C SER A 70 -4.37 -0.68 -12.30
N LYS A 71 -4.52 -0.79 -10.98
CA LYS A 71 -3.42 -1.15 -10.07
C LYS A 71 -3.02 -2.61 -10.12
N TYR A 72 -3.97 -3.50 -10.34
CA TYR A 72 -3.74 -4.95 -10.42
C TYR A 72 -3.59 -5.43 -11.87
N SER A 73 -4.23 -4.80 -12.86
CA SER A 73 -4.09 -5.19 -14.28
C SER A 73 -2.75 -4.80 -14.89
N SER A 74 -2.11 -3.72 -14.42
CA SER A 74 -0.86 -3.25 -15.02
C SER A 74 0.39 -3.97 -14.50
N SER A 75 0.26 -4.89 -13.53
CA SER A 75 1.43 -5.42 -12.80
C SER A 75 1.84 -6.85 -13.13
N SER A 76 1.27 -7.48 -14.18
CA SER A 76 1.53 -8.91 -14.45
C SER A 76 2.24 -9.23 -15.77
N GLU A 77 2.90 -8.27 -16.42
CA GLU A 77 3.80 -8.58 -17.54
C GLU A 77 5.26 -8.25 -17.17
N ARG A 78 5.89 -9.15 -16.39
CA ARG A 78 7.33 -9.43 -16.39
C ARG A 78 7.69 -10.65 -15.57
#